data_AF-A0A5C7IE44-F1
#
_entry.id   AF-A0A5C7IE44-F1
#
_cell.length_a   1.000
_cell.length_b   1.000
_cell.length_c   1.000
_cell.angle_alpha   90.00
_cell.angle_beta   90.00
_cell.angle_gamma   90.00
#
_symmetry.space_group_name_H-M   'P 1'
#
loop_
_entity.id
_entity.type
_entity.pdbx_description
1 polymer ?
#
loop_
_entity_poly.entity_id
_entity_poly.type
_entity_poly.pdbx_seq_one_letter_code
_entity_poly.pdbx_strand_id
1 'polypeptide(L)'
;MSERRQAEAARIREKYPDRIPVIVEKAERSDIPDIDKKKYLVPADLTVGQFVYVVRKRIKLSAEKAIFIFVKNILPPTAAMMSTIYEENKDEDGFLYMTYSGENTFGESF
;
A
#
# COMPACT_ATOMS: atom_id res chain seq x y z
N MET A 1 2.69 19.67 -4.36
CA MET A 1 3.30 18.85 -3.28
C MET A 1 3.22 19.62 -1.97
N SER A 2 2.81 19.01 -0.86
CA SER A 2 2.64 19.74 0.42
C SER A 2 3.83 19.48 1.34
N GLU A 3 4.60 20.52 1.67
CA GLU A 3 5.74 20.48 2.62
C GLU A 3 5.37 19.79 3.96
N ARG A 4 4.10 19.91 4.37
CA ARG A 4 3.58 19.26 5.58
C ARG A 4 3.66 17.74 5.52
N ARG A 5 3.41 17.14 4.35
CA ARG A 5 3.46 15.68 4.16
C ARG A 5 4.89 15.16 4.22
N GLN A 6 5.83 15.87 3.58
CA GLN A 6 7.26 15.54 3.66
C GLN A 6 7.77 15.59 5.10
N ALA A 7 7.44 16.65 5.84
CA ALA A 7 7.81 16.77 7.24
C ALA A 7 7.18 15.65 8.11
N GLU A 8 5.93 15.26 7.83
CA GLU A 8 5.26 14.13 8.50
C GLU A 8 5.99 12.81 8.24
N ALA A 9 6.29 12.49 6.98
CA ALA A 9 6.99 11.27 6.57
C ALA A 9 8.43 11.21 7.13
N ALA A 10 9.17 12.31 7.07
CA ALA A 10 10.52 12.40 7.61
C ALA A 10 10.52 12.16 9.13
N ARG A 11 9.65 12.87 9.86
CA ARG A 11 9.53 12.73 11.32
C ARG A 11 9.12 11.32 11.74
N ILE A 12 8.19 10.68 11.00
CA ILE A 12 7.71 9.35 11.37
C ILE A 12 8.76 8.26 11.08
N ARG A 13 9.55 8.43 10.01
CA ARG A 13 10.70 7.58 9.69
C ARG A 13 11.82 7.71 10.72
N GLU A 14 12.12 8.92 11.17
CA GLU A 14 13.10 9.14 12.24
C GLU A 14 12.64 8.48 13.55
N LYS A 15 11.35 8.59 13.88
CA LYS A 15 10.78 7.99 15.09
C LYS A 15 10.69 6.46 15.03
N TYR A 16 10.49 5.89 13.83
CA TYR A 16 10.33 4.46 13.61
C TYR A 16 11.16 4.01 12.38
N PRO A 17 12.48 3.87 12.52
CA PRO A 17 13.39 3.63 11.40
C PRO A 17 13.12 2.31 10.65
N ASP A 18 12.66 1.29 11.38
CA ASP A 18 12.33 -0.03 10.83
C ASP A 18 10.91 -0.12 10.24
N ARG A 19 10.22 1.04 10.13
CA ARG A 19 8.87 1.11 9.59
C ARG A 19 8.78 2.05 8.39
N ILE A 20 7.80 1.75 7.57
CA ILE A 20 7.54 2.40 6.30
C ILE A 20 6.17 3.07 6.36
N PRO A 21 6.07 4.38 6.07
CA PRO A 21 4.79 5.06 5.93
C PRO A 21 4.13 4.67 4.60
N VAL A 22 2.98 3.99 4.70
CA VAL A 22 2.21 3.50 3.55
C VAL A 22 0.82 4.10 3.55
N ILE A 23 0.37 4.60 2.40
CA ILE A 23 -1.01 5.00 2.12
C ILE A 23 -1.65 3.89 1.29
N VAL A 24 -2.75 3.32 1.78
CA VAL A 24 -3.52 2.26 1.13
C VAL A 24 -4.91 2.77 0.79
N GLU A 25 -5.28 2.71 -0.48
CA GLU A 25 -6.59 3.14 -0.96
C GLU A 25 -7.25 2.09 -1.84
N LYS A 26 -8.58 2.06 -1.84
CA LYS A 26 -9.36 1.19 -2.73
C LYS A 26 -9.36 1.80 -4.14
N ALA A 27 -9.22 0.97 -5.17
CA ALA A 27 -9.49 1.40 -6.53
C ALA A 27 -10.95 1.85 -6.67
N GLU A 28 -11.18 2.95 -7.41
CA GLU A 28 -12.51 3.58 -7.51
C GLU A 28 -13.60 2.62 -7.98
N ARG A 29 -13.29 1.78 -8.97
CA ARG A 29 -14.24 0.84 -9.59
C ARG A 29 -14.33 -0.52 -8.90
N SER A 30 -13.63 -0.73 -7.79
CA SER A 30 -13.59 -2.03 -7.12
C SER A 30 -14.82 -2.28 -6.24
N ASP A 31 -15.38 -3.49 -6.31
CA ASP A 31 -16.57 -3.95 -5.57
C ASP A 31 -16.27 -4.50 -4.16
N ILE A 32 -15.00 -4.61 -3.79
CA ILE A 32 -14.58 -5.12 -2.47
C ILE A 32 -14.73 -4.03 -1.38
N PRO A 33 -14.80 -4.40 -0.09
CA PRO A 33 -15.03 -3.44 0.98
C PRO A 33 -13.93 -2.38 1.14
N ASP A 34 -14.32 -1.23 1.69
CA ASP A 34 -13.40 -0.16 2.07
C ASP A 34 -12.54 -0.52 3.28
N ILE A 35 -11.35 0.06 3.32
CA ILE A 35 -10.42 -0.04 4.44
C ILE A 35 -10.72 1.03 5.49
N ASP A 36 -10.72 0.64 6.76
CA ASP A 36 -11.05 1.51 7.90
C ASP A 36 -10.06 2.66 8.08
N LYS A 37 -8.78 2.40 7.82
CA LYS A 37 -7.69 3.37 7.88
C LYS A 37 -6.88 3.28 6.60
N LYS A 38 -6.49 4.44 6.07
CA LYS A 38 -5.64 4.53 4.86
C LYS A 38 -4.15 4.64 5.18
N LYS A 39 -3.77 5.19 6.33
CA LYS A 39 -2.37 5.40 6.72
C LYS A 39 -1.86 4.26 7.60
N TYR A 40 -0.72 3.66 7.23
CA TYR A 40 -0.08 2.55 7.95
C TYR A 40 1.41 2.80 8.20
N LEU A 41 1.91 2.21 9.28
CA LEU A 41 3.34 2.05 9.54
C LEU A 41 3.70 0.56 9.47
N VAL A 42 4.20 0.16 8.31
CA VAL A 42 4.44 -1.25 7.95
C VAL A 42 5.88 -1.63 8.29
N PRO A 43 6.13 -2.79 8.93
CA PRO A 43 7.49 -3.28 9.13
C PRO A 43 8.26 -3.42 7.81
N ALA A 44 9.53 -3.00 7.80
CA ALA A 44 10.36 -2.98 6.61
C ALA A 44 10.71 -4.37 6.04
N ASP A 45 10.71 -5.38 6.90
CA ASP A 45 11.01 -6.80 6.64
C ASP A 45 9.79 -7.62 6.21
N LEU A 46 8.59 -7.04 6.27
CA LEU A 46 7.37 -7.68 5.81
C LEU A 46 7.41 -7.87 4.29
N THR A 47 6.93 -8.99 3.78
CA THR A 47 6.77 -9.16 2.33
C THR A 47 5.47 -8.51 1.84
N VAL A 48 5.42 -8.18 0.56
CA VAL A 48 4.20 -7.70 -0.10
C VAL A 48 3.04 -8.70 0.10
N GLY A 49 3.28 -10.00 -0.05
CA GLY A 49 2.25 -11.03 0.13
C GLY A 49 1.69 -11.07 1.56
N GLN A 50 2.55 -10.90 2.57
CA GLN A 50 2.12 -10.76 3.95
C GLN A 50 1.30 -9.46 4.15
N PHE A 51 1.68 -8.37 3.48
CA PHE A 51 0.93 -7.12 3.54
C PHE A 51 -0.47 -7.25 2.93
N VAL A 52 -0.57 -7.90 1.76
CA VAL A 52 -1.85 -8.23 1.11
C VAL A 52 -2.77 -8.98 2.08
N TYR A 53 -2.22 -9.93 2.84
CA TYR A 53 -2.98 -10.66 3.85
C TYR A 53 -3.47 -9.76 5.00
N VAL A 54 -2.66 -8.79 5.44
CA VAL A 54 -3.07 -7.79 6.44
C VAL A 54 -4.22 -6.93 5.89
N VAL A 55 -4.11 -6.43 4.66
CA VAL A 55 -5.18 -5.63 4.01
C VAL A 55 -6.46 -6.46 3.90
N ARG A 56 -6.38 -7.70 3.41
CA ARG A 56 -7.53 -8.63 3.33
C ARG A 56 -8.26 -8.76 4.67
N LYS A 57 -7.52 -8.96 5.77
CA LYS A 57 -8.09 -9.04 7.12
C LYS A 57 -8.77 -7.74 7.55
N ARG A 58 -8.18 -6.58 7.24
CA ARG A 58 -8.73 -5.26 7.59
C ARG A 58 -10.07 -4.99 6.93
N ILE A 59 -10.18 -5.31 5.65
CA ILE A 59 -11.43 -5.16 4.88
C ILE A 59 -12.40 -6.33 5.06
N LYS A 60 -12.06 -7.32 5.90
CA LYS A 60 -12.86 -8.53 6.18
C LYS A 60 -13.26 -9.28 4.90
N LEU A 61 -12.38 -9.32 3.91
CA LEU A 61 -12.66 -9.96 2.62
C LEU A 61 -12.54 -11.48 2.72
N SER A 62 -13.60 -12.19 2.30
CA SER A 62 -13.63 -13.66 2.24
C SER A 62 -12.44 -14.22 1.45
N ALA A 63 -11.93 -15.39 1.86
CA ALA A 63 -10.82 -16.07 1.20
C ALA A 63 -11.11 -16.42 -0.28
N GLU A 64 -12.39 -16.57 -0.64
CA GLU A 64 -12.84 -16.88 -2.00
C GLU A 64 -12.74 -15.68 -2.95
N LYS A 65 -12.78 -14.45 -2.43
CA LYS A 65 -12.64 -13.24 -3.24
C LYS A 65 -11.16 -12.93 -3.49
N ALA A 66 -10.84 -12.60 -4.73
CA ALA A 66 -9.52 -12.13 -5.10
C ALA A 66 -9.23 -10.74 -4.53
N ILE A 67 -7.94 -10.46 -4.31
CA ILE A 67 -7.45 -9.13 -3.96
C ILE A 67 -6.10 -8.93 -4.60
N PHE A 68 -5.93 -7.78 -5.23
CA PHE A 68 -4.71 -7.36 -5.90
C PHE A 68 -4.28 -6.04 -5.27
N ILE A 69 -2.97 -5.87 -5.10
CA ILE A 69 -2.37 -4.62 -4.65
C ILE A 69 -1.45 -4.12 -5.75
N PHE A 70 -1.49 -2.83 -6.01
CA PHE A 70 -0.74 -2.16 -7.05
C PHE A 70 0.08 -1.03 -6.44
N VAL A 71 1.26 -0.81 -7.00
CA VAL A 71 2.15 0.32 -6.72
C VAL A 71 2.46 0.96 -8.06
N LYS A 72 2.13 2.26 -8.22
CA LYS A 72 2.23 2.96 -9.52
C LYS A 72 1.60 2.16 -10.68
N ASN A 73 0.41 1.59 -10.45
CA ASN A 73 -0.35 0.75 -11.39
C ASN A 73 0.31 -0.60 -11.78
N ILE A 74 1.38 -1.03 -11.11
CA ILE A 74 2.05 -2.31 -11.35
C ILE A 74 1.81 -3.25 -10.16
N LEU A 75 1.67 -4.55 -10.41
CA LEU A 75 1.65 -5.58 -9.38
C LEU A 75 3.07 -5.81 -8.86
N PRO A 76 3.39 -5.44 -7.60
CA PRO A 76 4.70 -5.74 -7.04
C PRO A 76 4.86 -7.25 -6.81
N PRO A 77 6.08 -7.81 -6.89
CA PRO A 77 6.33 -9.21 -6.58
C PRO A 77 5.94 -9.53 -5.14
N THR A 78 5.16 -10.59 -4.92
CA THR A 78 4.64 -10.95 -3.58
C THR A 78 5.74 -11.31 -2.59
N ALA A 79 6.88 -11.82 -3.07
CA ALA A 79 8.05 -12.17 -2.25
C ALA A 79 8.95 -10.97 -1.94
N ALA A 80 8.77 -9.82 -2.61
CA ALA A 80 9.57 -8.63 -2.35
C ALA A 80 9.29 -8.08 -0.95
N MET A 81 10.33 -7.54 -0.31
CA MET A 81 10.20 -6.84 0.96
C MET A 81 9.54 -5.47 0.75
N MET A 82 8.74 -5.03 1.72
CA MET A 82 8.12 -3.71 1.72
C MET A 82 9.17 -2.59 1.65
N SER A 83 10.35 -2.80 2.26
CA SER A 83 11.50 -1.88 2.14
C SER A 83 11.98 -1.70 0.72
N THR A 84 12.16 -2.79 -0.03
CA THR A 84 12.53 -2.73 -1.46
C THR A 84 11.50 -1.96 -2.26
N ILE A 85 10.21 -2.29 -2.09
CA ILE A 85 9.12 -1.60 -2.78
C ILE A 85 9.10 -0.10 -2.44
N TYR A 86 9.32 0.25 -1.17
CA TYR A 86 9.37 1.64 -0.72
C TYR A 86 10.53 2.43 -1.34
N GLU A 87 11.75 1.90 -1.34
CA GLU A 87 12.90 2.64 -1.88
C GLU A 87 12.78 2.90 -3.38
N GLU A 88 12.21 1.95 -4.13
CA GLU A 88 12.00 2.07 -5.57
C GLU A 88 10.78 2.93 -5.94
N ASN A 89 9.76 2.99 -5.08
CA ASN A 89 8.44 3.52 -5.47
C ASN A 89 7.82 4.55 -4.54
N LYS A 90 8.46 4.93 -3.43
CA LYS A 90 7.97 6.06 -2.61
C LYS A 90 7.80 7.31 -3.46
N ASP A 91 6.80 8.10 -3.09
CA ASP A 91 6.56 9.40 -3.68
C ASP A 91 7.53 10.45 -3.10
N GLU A 92 7.60 11.63 -3.72
CA GLU A 92 8.43 12.74 -3.25
C GLU A 92 7.96 13.26 -1.88
N ASP A 93 6.73 12.95 -1.48
CA ASP A 93 6.22 13.28 -0.15
C ASP A 93 6.72 12.33 0.97
N GLY A 94 7.45 11.28 0.62
CA GLY A 94 8.02 10.30 1.55
C GLY A 94 7.06 9.17 1.96
N PHE A 95 5.88 9.05 1.35
CA PHE A 95 4.98 7.92 1.54
C PHE A 95 5.05 6.95 0.35
N LEU A 96 4.82 5.66 0.62
CA LEU A 96 4.50 4.69 -0.44
C LEU A 96 2.99 4.62 -0.62
N TYR A 97 2.54 4.78 -1.86
CA TYR A 97 1.13 4.69 -2.23
C TYR A 97 0.84 3.31 -2.82
N MET A 98 -0.18 2.65 -2.28
CA MET A 98 -0.65 1.36 -2.74
C MET A 98 -2.15 1.42 -2.96
N THR A 99 -2.60 0.86 -4.08
CA THR A 99 -4.02 0.75 -4.40
C THR A 99 -4.42 -0.71 -4.38
N TYR A 100 -5.56 -1.04 -3.77
CA TYR A 100 -6.07 -2.41 -3.76
C TYR A 100 -7.38 -2.54 -4.55
N SER A 101 -7.55 -3.67 -5.23
CA SER A 101 -8.72 -3.96 -6.08
C SER A 101 -9.12 -5.44 -5.98
N GLY A 102 -10.39 -5.76 -6.25
CA GLY A 102 -10.86 -7.13 -6.44
C GLY A 102 -10.46 -7.71 -7.81
N GLU A 103 -10.06 -6.84 -8.74
CA GLU A 103 -9.71 -7.19 -10.12
C GLU A 103 -8.22 -7.00 -10.40
N ASN A 104 -7.65 -7.86 -11.25
CA ASN A 104 -6.22 -7.87 -11.60
C ASN A 104 -5.83 -6.83 -12.66
N THR A 105 -6.80 -6.08 -13.17
CA THR A 105 -6.63 -5.14 -14.26
C THR A 105 -7.06 -3.76 -13.81
N PHE A 106 -6.18 -2.78 -13.94
CA PHE A 106 -6.61 -1.42 -14.24
C PHE A 106 -6.93 -1.38 -15.74
N GLY A 107 -8.09 -1.90 -16.14
CA GLY A 107 -8.48 -2.07 -17.54
C GLY A 107 -9.37 -0.93 -18.03
N GLU A 108 -8.88 -0.24 -19.06
CA GLU A 108 -9.57 0.68 -19.98
C GLU A 108 -10.29 1.89 -19.36
N SER A 109 -9.55 2.97 -19.11
CA SER A 109 -9.93 4.39 -19.31
C SER A 109 -8.98 5.28 -18.50
N PHE A 110 -7.94 5.81 -19.15
CA PHE A 110 -7.42 7.14 -18.85
C PHE A 110 -7.61 7.98 -20.11
#